data_AF-X1QCR2-F1
#
_entry.id   AF-X1QCR2-F1
#
_cell.length_a   1.000
_cell.length_b   1.000
_cell.length_c   1.000
_cell.angle_alpha   90.00
_cell.angle_beta   90.00
_cell.angle_gamma   90.00
#
_symmetry.space_group_name_H-M   'P 1'
#
loop_
_entity.id
_entity.type
_entity.pdbx_description
1 polymer ?
#
loop_
_entity_poly.entity_id
_entity_poly.type
_entity_poly.pdbx_seq_one_letter_code
_entity_poly.pdbx_strand_id
1 'polypeptide(L)'
;MQIAHNSHFIPTNDNISPSTKEVKRLSGLEVTVDETLGVLRALGFECQETGLLPPQISVFVPYWRGDIKCAADLVEEIIRIIGYDKIPVTRLSASLPPQKLTPERSFKQKLRNTLVSWGFQEILTYSLTSMEKLQRLSPKLEPKIAPLQVANPMTKEQEYLLTSL
;
A
#
# COMPACT_ATOMS: atom_id res chain seq x y z
N MET A 1 17.69 47.11 11.35
CA MET A 1 18.62 46.10 10.83
C MET A 1 17.77 45.00 10.24
N GLN A 2 17.61 45.03 8.91
CA GLN A 2 16.57 44.35 8.14
C GLN A 2 17.22 43.14 7.45
N ILE A 3 16.84 41.93 7.85
CA ILE A 3 17.34 40.70 7.21
C ILE A 3 16.29 40.28 6.20
N ALA A 4 16.54 40.61 4.94
CA ALA A 4 15.80 40.10 3.80
C ALA A 4 16.19 38.64 3.56
N HIS A 5 15.32 37.70 3.95
CA HIS A 5 15.39 36.33 3.44
C HIS A 5 14.55 36.24 2.16
N ASN A 6 15.11 36.76 1.07
CA ASN A 6 14.64 36.46 -0.28
C ASN A 6 15.36 35.19 -0.75
N SER A 7 14.88 34.02 -0.33
CA SER A 7 15.33 32.74 -0.89
C SER A 7 14.75 32.60 -2.28
N HIS A 8 15.62 32.69 -3.28
CA HIS A 8 15.32 32.43 -4.69
C HIS A 8 14.80 30.99 -4.82
N PHE A 9 13.48 30.84 -4.95
CA PHE A 9 12.82 29.56 -5.19
C PHE A 9 13.16 29.13 -6.61
N ILE A 10 13.84 28.00 -6.76
CA ILE A 10 13.98 27.35 -8.07
C ILE A 10 12.83 26.36 -8.16
N PRO A 11 11.72 26.69 -8.85
CA PRO A 11 10.63 25.74 -9.03
C PRO A 11 11.16 24.54 -9.81
N THR A 12 11.02 23.34 -9.27
CA THR A 12 11.00 22.13 -10.10
C THR A 12 9.77 22.23 -10.99
N ASN A 13 9.94 22.05 -12.29
CA ASN A 13 8.97 22.39 -13.35
C ASN A 13 7.68 21.53 -13.36
N ASP A 14 7.39 20.81 -12.28
CA ASP A 14 6.25 19.91 -12.18
C ASP A 14 5.04 20.70 -11.67
N ASN A 15 4.32 21.29 -12.63
CA ASN A 15 3.02 21.90 -12.38
C ASN A 15 1.95 20.80 -12.31
N ILE A 16 1.36 20.60 -11.13
CA ILE A 16 0.34 19.59 -10.89
C ILE A 16 -0.98 20.29 -10.59
N SER A 17 -2.07 19.78 -11.17
CA SER A 17 -3.41 20.35 -10.97
C SER A 17 -4.34 19.40 -10.22
N PRO A 18 -4.56 19.59 -8.90
CA PRO A 18 -5.61 18.89 -8.18
C PRO A 18 -6.94 19.61 -8.42
N SER A 19 -7.82 19.03 -9.24
CA SER A 19 -9.18 19.55 -9.35
C SER A 19 -9.99 19.19 -8.09
N THR A 20 -10.93 20.04 -7.67
CA THR A 20 -11.86 19.71 -6.58
C THR A 20 -12.70 18.47 -6.86
N LYS A 21 -12.99 18.20 -8.14
CA LYS A 21 -13.61 16.94 -8.59
C LYS A 21 -12.72 15.73 -8.28
N GLU A 22 -11.41 15.87 -8.42
CA GLU A 22 -10.45 14.81 -8.13
C GLU A 22 -10.36 14.54 -6.62
N VAL A 23 -10.38 15.59 -5.79
CA VAL A 23 -10.48 15.46 -4.33
C VAL A 23 -11.73 14.64 -3.97
N LYS A 24 -12.90 15.03 -4.51
CA LYS A 24 -14.15 14.31 -4.29
C LYS A 24 -14.11 12.87 -4.82
N ARG A 25 -13.50 12.65 -5.99
CA ARG A 25 -13.40 11.32 -6.61
C ARG A 25 -12.56 10.35 -5.79
N LEU A 26 -11.43 10.83 -5.24
CA LEU A 26 -10.47 10.01 -4.51
C LEU A 26 -10.84 9.83 -3.03
N SER A 27 -11.42 10.86 -2.40
CA SER A 27 -11.69 10.86 -0.95
C SER A 27 -13.17 10.83 -0.58
N GLY A 28 -14.07 11.16 -1.50
CA GLY A 28 -15.48 11.40 -1.18
C GLY A 28 -15.76 12.73 -0.48
N LEU A 29 -14.73 13.50 -0.10
CA LEU A 29 -14.88 14.81 0.53
C LEU A 29 -15.27 15.86 -0.50
N GLU A 30 -16.24 16.69 -0.14
CA GLU A 30 -16.52 17.92 -0.88
C GLU A 30 -15.73 19.06 -0.24
N VAL A 31 -14.80 19.63 -1.00
CA VAL A 31 -13.98 20.77 -0.58
C VAL A 31 -14.13 21.91 -1.58
N THR A 32 -14.09 23.13 -1.08
CA THR A 32 -14.05 24.33 -1.91
C THR A 32 -12.64 24.57 -2.48
N VAL A 33 -12.56 25.39 -3.53
CA VAL A 33 -11.27 25.84 -4.09
C VAL A 33 -10.47 26.60 -3.04
N ASP A 34 -11.12 27.47 -2.26
CA ASP A 34 -10.48 28.26 -1.20
C ASP A 34 -9.91 27.40 -0.08
N GLU A 35 -10.64 26.37 0.38
CA GLU A 35 -10.13 25.43 1.38
C GLU A 35 -8.91 24.67 0.84
N THR A 36 -8.98 24.23 -0.41
CA THR A 36 -7.88 23.51 -1.07
C THR A 36 -6.63 24.39 -1.16
N LEU A 37 -6.77 25.62 -1.65
CA LEU A 37 -5.68 26.58 -1.74
C LEU A 37 -5.14 26.96 -0.35
N GLY A 38 -6.01 27.14 0.63
CA GLY A 38 -5.63 27.46 2.01
C GLY A 38 -4.76 26.38 2.63
N VAL A 39 -5.15 25.11 2.49
CA VAL A 39 -4.37 23.96 2.97
C VAL A 39 -3.02 23.86 2.27
N LEU A 40 -3.00 23.90 0.93
CA LEU A 40 -1.76 23.77 0.17
C LEU A 40 -0.79 24.93 0.41
N ARG A 41 -1.29 26.16 0.53
CA ARG A 41 -0.45 27.33 0.88
C ARG A 41 0.11 27.21 2.31
N ALA A 42 -0.68 26.72 3.26
CA ALA A 42 -0.20 26.49 4.64
C ALA A 42 0.92 25.44 4.70
N LEU A 43 0.94 24.50 3.76
CA LEU A 43 1.99 23.49 3.60
C LEU A 43 3.22 23.97 2.81
N GLY A 44 3.21 25.22 2.35
CA GLY A 44 4.32 25.83 1.60
C GLY A 44 4.32 25.53 0.10
N PHE A 45 3.20 25.07 -0.46
CA PHE A 45 3.04 25.01 -1.91
C PHE A 45 2.69 26.39 -2.46
N GLU A 46 3.23 26.72 -3.62
CA GLU A 46 2.80 27.89 -4.38
C GLU A 46 1.62 27.49 -5.28
N CYS A 47 0.48 28.17 -5.14
CA CYS A 47 -0.75 27.80 -5.83
C CYS A 47 -1.38 29.00 -6.54
N GLN A 48 -1.68 28.82 -7.83
CA GLN A 48 -2.38 29.78 -8.67
C GLN A 48 -3.74 29.23 -9.08
N GLU A 49 -4.77 30.06 -9.02
CA GLU A 49 -6.05 29.75 -9.65
C GLU A 49 -5.98 30.16 -11.12
N THR A 50 -6.25 29.22 -12.02
CA THR A 50 -6.17 29.40 -13.47
C THR A 50 -7.51 29.07 -14.13
N GLY A 51 -7.86 29.81 -15.17
CA GLY A 51 -9.10 29.60 -15.93
C GLY A 51 -10.33 30.31 -15.35
N LEU A 52 -11.25 30.71 -16.23
CA LEU A 52 -12.42 31.49 -15.86
C LEU A 52 -13.60 30.63 -15.39
N LEU A 53 -13.81 29.42 -15.95
CA LEU A 53 -14.85 28.45 -15.55
C LEU A 53 -14.65 27.09 -16.30
N PRO A 54 -14.54 25.94 -15.60
CA PRO A 54 -14.36 25.81 -14.15
C PRO A 54 -12.95 26.27 -13.73
N PRO A 55 -12.81 26.79 -12.49
CA PRO A 55 -11.50 27.15 -11.95
C PRO A 55 -10.60 25.90 -11.86
N GLN A 56 -9.37 26.05 -12.34
CA GLN A 56 -8.30 25.07 -12.22
C GLN A 56 -7.31 25.56 -11.16
N ILE A 57 -6.76 24.63 -10.39
CA ILE A 57 -5.73 24.94 -9.41
C ILE A 57 -4.40 24.48 -10.01
N SER A 58 -3.44 25.36 -10.11
CA SER A 58 -2.08 25.06 -10.55
C SER A 58 -1.17 25.09 -9.32
N VAL A 59 -0.46 24.01 -9.04
CA VAL A 59 0.38 23.86 -7.85
C VAL A 59 1.82 23.64 -8.28
N PHE A 60 2.70 24.50 -7.78
CA PHE A 60 4.14 24.34 -7.89
C PHE A 60 4.66 23.60 -6.67
N VAL A 61 5.32 22.48 -6.92
CA VAL A 61 5.90 21.64 -5.87
C VAL A 61 7.20 22.27 -5.38
N PRO A 62 7.37 22.49 -4.07
CA PRO A 62 8.61 23.01 -3.52
C PRO A 62 9.73 21.95 -3.56
N TYR A 63 10.98 22.38 -3.71
CA TYR A 63 12.12 21.48 -3.96
C TYR A 63 12.32 20.39 -2.90
N TRP A 64 11.89 20.62 -1.65
CA TRP A 64 12.01 19.65 -0.55
C TRP A 64 10.92 18.58 -0.56
N ARG A 65 9.89 18.71 -1.40
CA ARG A 65 8.77 17.77 -1.54
C ARG A 65 8.97 16.82 -2.73
N GLY A 66 10.05 16.04 -2.69
CA GLY A 66 10.35 15.02 -3.71
C GLY A 66 9.39 13.83 -3.73
N ASP A 67 8.48 13.76 -2.76
CA ASP A 67 7.39 12.79 -2.64
C ASP A 67 6.17 13.14 -3.50
N ILE A 68 5.97 14.42 -3.85
CA ILE A 68 4.81 14.88 -4.64
C ILE A 68 5.09 14.74 -6.13
N LYS A 69 4.33 13.89 -6.82
CA LYS A 69 4.55 13.55 -8.24
C LYS A 69 3.28 13.58 -9.08
N CYS A 70 2.11 13.49 -8.46
CA CYS A 70 0.83 13.49 -9.15
C CYS A 70 -0.26 14.19 -8.33
N ALA A 71 -1.43 14.39 -8.96
CA ALA A 71 -2.57 15.02 -8.29
C ALA A 71 -3.04 14.25 -7.05
N ALA A 72 -2.90 12.91 -7.04
CA ALA A 72 -3.30 12.10 -5.88
C ALA A 72 -2.47 12.40 -4.63
N ASP A 73 -1.18 12.76 -4.79
CA ASP A 73 -0.31 13.12 -3.66
C ASP A 73 -0.74 14.44 -3.03
N LEU A 74 -1.16 15.41 -3.85
CA LEU A 74 -1.75 16.66 -3.36
C LEU A 74 -3.10 16.43 -2.68
N VAL A 75 -3.90 15.50 -3.17
CA VAL A 75 -5.16 15.11 -2.53
C VAL A 75 -4.91 14.46 -1.16
N GLU A 76 -3.88 13.63 -1.02
CA GLU A 76 -3.47 13.08 0.29
C GLU A 76 -3.16 14.21 1.27
N GLU A 77 -2.37 15.19 0.86
CA GLU A 77 -2.01 16.34 1.71
C GLU A 77 -3.24 17.15 2.15
N ILE A 78 -4.19 17.35 1.25
CA ILE A 78 -5.47 18.01 1.55
C ILE A 78 -6.25 17.22 2.60
N ILE A 79 -6.41 15.90 2.40
CA ILE A 79 -7.09 15.02 3.35
C ILE A 79 -6.39 14.99 4.70
N ARG A 80 -5.05 14.90 4.70
CA ARG A 80 -4.21 14.79 5.89
C ARG A 80 -4.38 16.00 6.82
N ILE A 81 -4.55 17.19 6.26
CA ILE A 81 -4.79 18.42 7.03
C ILE A 81 -6.26 18.60 7.40
N ILE A 82 -7.19 18.26 6.50
CA ILE A 82 -8.63 18.36 6.79
C ILE A 82 -9.05 17.37 7.90
N GLY A 83 -8.45 16.19 7.92
CA GLY A 83 -8.73 15.10 8.85
C GLY A 83 -9.32 13.88 8.15
N TYR A 84 -8.69 12.72 8.34
CA TYR A 84 -9.17 11.43 7.82
C TYR A 84 -10.52 11.02 8.41
N ASP A 85 -10.87 11.51 9.59
CA ASP A 85 -12.14 11.28 10.28
C ASP A 85 -13.34 11.88 9.53
N LYS A 86 -13.10 12.89 8.67
CA LYS A 86 -14.16 13.52 7.87
C LYS A 86 -14.50 12.73 6.61
N ILE A 87 -13.69 11.74 6.23
CA ILE A 87 -13.93 10.93 5.04
C ILE A 87 -15.23 10.13 5.24
N PRO A 88 -16.21 10.24 4.33
CA PRO A 88 -17.48 9.55 4.47
C PRO A 88 -17.31 8.03 4.37
N VAL A 89 -17.74 7.32 5.40
CA VAL A 89 -17.81 5.85 5.38
C VAL A 89 -18.94 5.43 4.45
N THR A 90 -18.57 4.95 3.26
CA THR A 90 -19.53 4.59 2.22
C THR A 90 -19.30 3.15 1.77
N ARG A 91 -20.37 2.41 1.47
CA ARG A 91 -20.25 1.09 0.86
C ARG A 91 -19.78 1.23 -0.59
N LEU A 92 -19.03 0.24 -1.07
CA LEU A 92 -18.74 0.11 -2.50
C LEU A 92 -20.07 0.05 -3.28
N SER A 93 -20.17 0.87 -4.33
CA SER A 93 -21.38 0.95 -5.17
C SER A 93 -21.58 -0.27 -6.07
N ALA A 94 -20.53 -1.06 -6.28
CA ALA A 94 -20.56 -2.25 -7.11
C ALA A 94 -21.17 -3.45 -6.37
N SER A 95 -21.97 -4.25 -7.08
CA SER A 95 -22.42 -5.55 -6.59
C SER A 95 -21.21 -6.49 -6.42
N LEU A 96 -21.17 -7.20 -5.30
CA LEU A 96 -20.14 -8.21 -5.10
C LEU A 96 -20.36 -9.38 -6.08
N PRO A 97 -19.32 -9.87 -6.75
CA PRO A 97 -19.45 -11.09 -7.53
C PRO A 97 -19.86 -12.25 -6.61
N PRO A 98 -20.57 -13.27 -7.15
CA PRO A 98 -20.94 -14.43 -6.35
C PRO A 98 -19.69 -15.10 -5.80
N GLN A 99 -19.68 -15.38 -4.50
CA GLN A 99 -18.58 -16.07 -3.85
C GLN A 99 -18.48 -17.50 -4.39
N LYS A 100 -17.44 -17.77 -5.18
CA LYS A 100 -17.11 -19.13 -5.65
C LYS A 100 -15.82 -19.58 -4.98
N LEU A 101 -15.93 -20.56 -4.09
CA LEU A 101 -14.74 -21.26 -3.61
C LEU A 101 -14.18 -22.10 -4.75
N THR A 102 -12.87 -22.03 -4.96
CA THR A 102 -12.24 -22.95 -5.91
C THR A 102 -12.37 -24.38 -5.38
N PRO A 103 -12.47 -25.39 -6.25
CA PRO A 103 -12.61 -26.79 -5.84
C PRO A 103 -11.53 -27.23 -4.83
N GLU A 104 -10.29 -26.73 -4.99
CA GLU A 104 -9.16 -27.05 -4.10
C GLU A 104 -9.37 -26.50 -2.69
N ARG A 105 -9.91 -25.27 -2.57
CA ARG A 105 -10.22 -24.68 -1.25
C ARG A 105 -11.32 -25.45 -0.55
N SER A 106 -12.38 -25.81 -1.28
CA SER A 106 -13.49 -26.61 -0.77
C SER A 106 -13.01 -28.00 -0.31
N PHE A 107 -12.15 -28.64 -1.11
CA PHE A 107 -11.56 -29.94 -0.78
C PHE A 107 -10.69 -29.87 0.48
N LYS A 108 -9.77 -28.90 0.57
CA LYS A 108 -8.91 -28.71 1.75
C LYS A 108 -9.73 -28.49 3.02
N GLN A 109 -10.79 -27.68 2.94
CA GLN A 109 -11.66 -27.44 4.10
C GLN A 109 -12.41 -28.71 4.53
N LYS A 110 -12.93 -29.49 3.58
CA LYS A 110 -13.58 -30.77 3.88
C LYS A 110 -12.60 -31.75 4.52
N LEU A 111 -11.40 -31.90 3.95
CA LEU A 111 -10.37 -32.78 4.48
C LEU A 111 -9.97 -32.39 5.91
N ARG A 112 -9.75 -31.10 6.18
CA ARG A 112 -9.48 -30.60 7.53
C ARG A 112 -10.59 -30.99 8.50
N ASN A 113 -11.85 -30.73 8.16
CA ASN A 113 -12.98 -31.04 9.03
C ASN A 113 -13.11 -32.54 9.30
N THR A 114 -12.83 -33.39 8.31
CA THR A 114 -12.81 -34.85 8.48
C THR A 114 -11.66 -35.32 9.37
N LEU A 115 -10.46 -34.78 9.22
CA LEU A 115 -9.33 -35.14 10.09
C LEU A 115 -9.59 -34.74 11.54
N VAL A 116 -10.18 -33.55 11.76
CA VAL A 116 -10.59 -33.09 13.10
C VAL A 116 -11.63 -34.03 13.71
N SER A 117 -12.61 -34.51 12.94
CA SER A 117 -13.61 -35.45 13.46
C SER A 117 -13.03 -36.82 13.82
N TRP A 118 -11.87 -37.18 13.27
CA TRP A 118 -11.10 -38.36 13.65
C TRP A 118 -10.13 -38.12 14.82
N GLY A 119 -10.14 -36.92 15.42
CA GLY A 119 -9.30 -36.59 16.58
C GLY A 119 -7.91 -36.08 16.25
N PHE A 120 -7.63 -35.73 14.98
CA PHE A 120 -6.36 -35.08 14.62
C PHE A 120 -6.36 -33.60 15.00
N GLN A 121 -5.19 -33.10 15.40
CA GLN A 121 -4.93 -31.69 15.70
C GLN A 121 -4.13 -31.06 14.56
N GLU A 122 -4.64 -29.98 13.97
CA GLU A 122 -3.89 -29.19 12.98
C GLU A 122 -2.79 -28.38 13.70
N ILE A 123 -1.59 -28.40 13.13
CA ILE A 123 -0.45 -27.61 13.57
C ILE A 123 0.08 -26.75 12.41
N LEU A 124 0.63 -25.59 12.73
CA LEU A 124 1.34 -24.75 11.77
C LEU A 124 2.83 -24.88 12.03
N THR A 125 3.56 -25.45 11.06
CA THR A 125 5.01 -25.63 11.12
C THR A 125 5.72 -24.54 10.34
N TYR A 126 6.99 -24.31 10.66
CA TYR A 126 7.84 -23.41 9.86
C TYR A 126 8.15 -24.04 8.51
N SER A 127 8.07 -23.24 7.44
CA SER A 127 8.45 -23.68 6.09
C SER A 127 9.97 -23.84 5.92
N LEU A 128 10.77 -23.30 6.85
CA LEU A 128 12.23 -23.29 6.81
C LEU A 128 12.83 -24.23 7.85
N THR A 129 13.93 -24.85 7.47
CA THR A 129 14.67 -25.82 8.29
C THR A 129 16.17 -25.77 7.99
N SER A 130 16.97 -26.56 8.72
CA SER A 130 18.40 -26.72 8.46
C SER A 130 18.67 -27.84 7.47
N MET A 131 19.81 -27.76 6.78
CA MET A 131 20.27 -28.86 5.92
C MET A 131 20.42 -30.18 6.70
N GLU A 132 20.89 -30.10 7.95
CA GLU A 132 21.04 -31.27 8.82
C GLU A 132 19.68 -31.97 9.05
N LYS A 133 18.62 -31.22 9.33
CA LYS A 133 17.27 -31.79 9.52
C LYS A 133 16.74 -32.40 8.23
N LEU A 134 16.97 -31.77 7.08
CA LEU A 134 16.58 -32.32 5.77
C LEU A 134 17.29 -33.64 5.46
N GLN A 135 18.59 -33.73 5.73
CA GLN A 135 19.37 -34.95 5.53
C GLN A 135 18.90 -36.10 6.42
N ARG A 136 18.49 -35.82 7.67
CA ARG A 136 17.92 -36.83 8.58
C ARG A 136 16.57 -37.38 8.12
N LEU A 137 15.75 -36.59 7.44
CA LEU A 137 14.44 -37.01 6.94
C LEU A 137 14.54 -37.83 5.64
N SER A 138 15.53 -37.55 4.80
CA SER A 138 15.70 -38.16 3.48
C SER A 138 17.03 -38.89 3.27
N PRO A 139 17.58 -39.68 4.22
CA PRO A 139 18.90 -40.29 4.07
C PRO A 139 19.01 -41.33 2.94
N LYS A 140 17.87 -41.79 2.40
CA LYS A 140 17.78 -42.76 1.29
C LYS A 140 17.07 -42.24 0.03
N LEU A 141 16.53 -41.03 0.10
CA LEU A 141 15.89 -40.38 -1.04
C LEU A 141 16.90 -39.39 -1.59
N GLU A 142 17.58 -39.73 -2.68
CA GLU A 142 18.21 -38.70 -3.51
C GLU A 142 17.13 -37.68 -3.84
N PRO A 143 17.23 -36.44 -3.33
CA PRO A 143 16.16 -35.49 -3.53
C PRO A 143 16.11 -35.18 -5.02
N LYS A 144 14.96 -35.46 -5.66
CA LYS A 144 14.74 -35.15 -7.09
C LYS A 144 15.04 -33.69 -7.43
N ILE A 145 14.99 -32.81 -6.42
CA ILE A 145 15.23 -31.38 -6.51
C ILE A 145 16.11 -30.98 -5.32
N ALA A 146 17.21 -30.26 -5.57
CA ALA A 146 18.06 -29.72 -4.52
C ALA A 146 17.27 -28.77 -3.59
N PRO A 147 17.42 -28.85 -2.25
CA PRO A 147 16.73 -27.96 -1.33
C PRO A 147 17.01 -26.49 -1.63
N LEU A 148 15.95 -25.67 -1.68
CA LEU A 148 16.07 -24.24 -1.97
C LEU A 148 16.57 -23.49 -0.73
N GLN A 149 17.76 -22.91 -0.82
CA GLN A 149 18.38 -22.11 0.24
C GLN A 149 17.91 -20.65 0.18
N VAL A 150 17.60 -20.08 1.35
CA VAL A 150 17.33 -18.65 1.52
C VAL A 150 18.66 -17.89 1.57
N ALA A 151 18.76 -16.79 0.83
CA ALA A 151 20.00 -16.01 0.74
C ALA A 151 20.42 -15.36 2.07
N ASN A 152 19.44 -14.82 2.82
CA ASN A 152 19.67 -14.12 4.09
C ASN A 152 18.81 -14.74 5.20
N PRO A 153 19.17 -15.94 5.69
CA PRO A 153 18.43 -16.60 6.74
C PRO A 153 18.65 -15.89 8.08
N MET A 154 17.61 -15.81 8.90
CA MET A 154 17.71 -15.23 10.25
C MET A 154 18.55 -16.09 11.19
N THR A 155 18.54 -17.41 10.99
CA THR A 155 19.27 -18.41 11.79
C THR A 155 19.71 -19.58 10.92
N LYS A 156 20.70 -20.35 11.39
CA LYS A 156 21.16 -21.56 10.69
C LYS A 156 20.11 -22.67 10.68
N GLU A 157 19.20 -22.66 11.64
CA GLU A 157 18.07 -23.58 11.71
C GLU A 157 16.99 -23.31 10.64
N GLN A 158 17.08 -22.21 9.89
CA GLN A 158 16.07 -21.73 8.94
C GLN A 158 16.68 -21.36 7.58
N GLU A 159 17.63 -22.14 7.10
CA GLU A 159 18.37 -21.85 5.86
C GLU A 159 17.68 -22.39 4.61
N TYR A 160 16.90 -23.46 4.71
CA TYR A 160 16.36 -24.19 3.55
C TYR A 160 14.86 -24.38 3.64
N LEU A 161 14.16 -24.31 2.51
CA LEU A 161 12.76 -24.69 2.43
C LEU A 161 12.56 -26.20 2.60
N LEU A 162 11.49 -26.55 3.31
CA LEU A 162 11.02 -27.93 3.42
C LEU A 162 10.63 -28.47 2.04
N THR A 163 11.09 -29.68 1.75
CA THR A 163 10.70 -30.46 0.56
C THR A 163 9.54 -31.42 0.84
N SER A 164 9.18 -31.59 2.11
CA SER A 164 8.08 -32.42 2.60
C SER A 164 7.58 -31.87 3.94
N LEU A 165 6.32 -32.15 4.28
CA LEU A 165 5.68 -31.79 5.56
C LEU A 165 5.71 -32.95 6.54
#